data_AF-A0A2R6GVN4-F1
#
_entry.id   AF-A0A2R6GVN4-F1
#
_cell.length_a   1.000
_cell.length_b   1.000
_cell.length_c   1.000
_cell.angle_alpha   90.00
_cell.angle_beta   90.00
_cell.angle_gamma   90.00
#
_symmetry.space_group_name_H-M   'P 1'
#
loop_
_entity.id
_entity.type
_entity.pdbx_description
1 polymer ?
#
loop_
_entity_poly.entity_id
_entity_poly.type
_entity_poly.pdbx_seq_one_letter_code
_entity_poly.pdbx_strand_id
1 'polypeptide(L)'
;MIVRVVLAVVLTAALLAVATPAMADAGATRADSAMDRQLTALSADLGTMVETDDPTAGPGARHVAELRLPGRSLTSAAVTELRFITREGVALAAWRVGDDARSHTRLAGVPVRTVGGGPLTIREPGSHRLVFELRSESGEPVLTVKRLGGERDA
;
A
#
# COMPACT_ATOMS: atom_id res chain seq x y z
N MET A 1 -21.81 43.63 22.03
CA MET A 1 -20.73 42.96 21.26
C MET A 1 -20.54 41.50 21.66
N ILE A 2 -20.46 41.16 22.95
CA ILE A 2 -20.21 39.79 23.46
C ILE A 2 -21.18 38.73 22.90
N VAL A 3 -22.49 38.97 22.90
CA VAL A 3 -23.48 37.97 22.40
C VAL A 3 -23.26 37.63 20.93
N ARG A 4 -22.94 38.62 20.08
CA ARG A 4 -22.67 38.38 18.66
C ARG A 4 -21.40 37.57 18.43
N VAL A 5 -20.37 37.78 19.25
CA VAL A 5 -19.12 37.01 19.17
C VAL A 5 -19.35 35.56 19.59
N VAL A 6 -20.06 35.34 20.70
CA VAL A 6 -20.40 33.99 21.17
C VAL A 6 -21.22 33.24 20.13
N LEU A 7 -22.22 33.90 19.53
CA LEU A 7 -23.08 33.29 18.52
C LEU A 7 -22.29 32.93 17.24
N ALA A 8 -21.34 33.78 16.83
CA ALA A 8 -20.45 33.50 15.71
C ALA A 8 -19.52 32.30 15.98
N VAL A 9 -18.96 32.19 17.20
CA VAL A 9 -18.11 31.06 17.59
C VAL A 9 -18.90 29.76 17.62
N VAL A 10 -20.10 29.76 18.21
CA VAL A 10 -21.00 28.58 18.26
C VAL A 10 -21.40 28.17 16.85
N LEU A 11 -21.78 29.12 15.98
CA LEU A 11 -22.13 28.83 14.60
C LEU A 11 -20.95 28.23 13.83
N THR A 12 -19.75 28.79 14.01
CA THR A 12 -18.53 28.27 13.37
C THR A 12 -18.22 26.86 13.84
N ALA A 13 -18.31 26.58 15.14
CA ALA A 13 -18.10 25.25 15.69
C ALA A 13 -19.15 24.24 15.19
N ALA A 14 -20.42 24.65 15.09
CA ALA A 14 -21.50 23.81 14.55
C ALA A 14 -21.25 23.46 13.07
N LEU A 15 -20.84 24.44 12.26
CA LEU A 15 -20.48 24.22 10.85
C LEU A 15 -19.27 23.28 10.72
N LEU A 16 -18.25 23.46 11.58
CA LEU A 16 -17.05 22.61 11.57
C LEU A 16 -17.40 21.17 11.95
N ALA A 17 -18.27 20.97 12.95
CA ALA A 17 -18.71 19.64 13.39
C ALA A 17 -19.45 18.86 12.30
N VAL A 18 -20.17 19.57 11.42
CA VAL A 18 -20.86 18.95 10.27
C VAL A 18 -19.89 18.68 9.11
N ALA A 19 -18.89 19.54 8.90
CA ALA A 19 -17.97 19.43 7.76
C ALA A 19 -16.86 18.37 7.96
N THR A 20 -16.42 18.13 9.19
CA THR A 20 -15.32 17.19 9.50
C THR A 20 -15.52 15.76 8.98
N PRO A 21 -16.67 15.08 9.15
CA PRO A 21 -16.83 13.71 8.65
C PRO A 21 -16.74 13.62 7.12
N ALA A 22 -17.31 14.58 6.38
CA ALA A 22 -17.24 14.61 4.93
C ALA A 22 -15.80 14.81 4.41
N MET A 23 -14.99 15.61 5.11
CA MET A 23 -13.57 15.79 4.78
C MET A 23 -12.75 14.54 5.08
N ALA A 24 -13.05 13.84 6.17
CA ALA A 24 -12.38 12.59 6.53
C ALA A 24 -12.63 11.51 5.48
N ASP A 25 -13.88 11.33 5.06
CA ASP A 25 -14.29 10.36 4.03
C ASP A 25 -13.58 10.64 2.69
N ALA A 26 -13.64 11.89 2.22
CA ALA A 26 -12.94 12.29 1.00
C ALA A 26 -11.42 12.10 1.11
N GLY A 27 -10.85 12.28 2.30
CA GLY A 27 -9.45 12.01 2.58
C GLY A 27 -9.09 10.52 2.49
N ALA A 28 -9.98 9.65 2.96
CA ALA A 28 -9.84 8.21 2.86
C ALA A 28 -9.95 7.72 1.42
N THR A 29 -10.96 8.19 0.66
CA THR A 29 -11.13 7.86 -0.76
C THR A 29 -9.89 8.23 -1.58
N ARG A 30 -9.29 9.40 -1.33
CA ARG A 30 -8.07 9.82 -2.03
C ARG A 30 -6.88 8.91 -1.72
N ALA A 31 -6.70 8.51 -0.46
CA ALA A 31 -5.61 7.61 -0.07
C ALA A 31 -5.81 6.23 -0.69
N ASP A 32 -7.04 5.71 -0.67
CA ASP A 32 -7.41 4.43 -1.26
C ASP A 32 -7.18 4.44 -2.78
N SER A 33 -7.68 5.45 -3.49
CA SER A 33 -7.47 5.63 -4.94
C SER A 33 -5.99 5.86 -5.32
N ALA A 34 -5.17 6.38 -4.42
CA ALA A 34 -3.73 6.52 -4.64
C ALA A 34 -3.00 5.18 -4.50
N MET A 35 -3.41 4.35 -3.54
CA MET A 35 -2.90 2.98 -3.38
C MET A 35 -3.32 2.09 -4.53
N ASP A 36 -4.61 2.12 -4.91
CA ASP A 36 -5.16 1.32 -5.98
C ASP A 36 -4.40 1.54 -7.29
N ARG A 37 -4.23 2.80 -7.71
CA ARG A 37 -3.45 3.13 -8.93
C ARG A 37 -2.01 2.63 -8.91
N GLN A 38 -1.32 2.76 -7.77
CA GLN A 38 0.06 2.28 -7.64
C GLN A 38 0.14 0.76 -7.71
N LEU A 39 -0.78 0.06 -7.05
CA LEU A 39 -0.78 -1.40 -7.02
C LEU A 39 -1.28 -2.00 -8.33
N THR A 40 -2.19 -1.34 -9.06
CA THR A 40 -2.57 -1.72 -10.42
C THR A 40 -1.39 -1.60 -11.39
N ALA A 41 -0.63 -0.50 -11.34
CA ALA A 41 0.58 -0.35 -12.14
C ALA A 41 1.60 -1.47 -11.82
N LEU A 42 1.84 -1.70 -10.53
CA LEU A 42 2.69 -2.80 -10.08
C LEU A 42 2.19 -4.17 -10.54
N SER A 43 0.87 -4.41 -10.52
CA SER A 43 0.28 -5.68 -10.95
C SER A 43 0.49 -5.94 -12.45
N ALA A 44 0.42 -4.88 -13.27
CA ALA A 44 0.72 -4.99 -14.69
C ALA A 44 2.19 -5.34 -14.92
N ASP A 45 3.11 -4.63 -14.27
CA ASP A 45 4.55 -4.85 -14.40
C ASP A 45 4.96 -6.26 -13.92
N LEU A 46 4.45 -6.69 -12.77
CA LEU A 46 4.72 -8.02 -12.22
C LEU A 46 4.05 -9.12 -13.05
N GLY A 47 2.85 -8.86 -13.60
CA GLY A 47 2.17 -9.76 -14.53
C GLY A 47 3.02 -10.00 -15.77
N THR A 48 3.50 -8.93 -16.41
CA THR A 48 4.41 -9.02 -17.56
C THR A 48 5.71 -9.74 -17.22
N MET A 49 6.30 -9.48 -16.06
CA MET A 49 7.50 -10.19 -15.58
C MET A 49 7.23 -11.70 -15.45
N VAL A 50 6.10 -12.10 -14.89
CA VAL A 50 5.73 -13.51 -14.74
C VAL A 50 5.42 -14.19 -16.08
N GLU A 51 4.87 -13.46 -17.04
CA GLU A 51 4.53 -13.99 -18.36
C GLU A 51 5.74 -14.08 -19.31
N THR A 52 6.69 -13.15 -19.18
CA THR A 52 7.78 -12.98 -20.17
C THR A 52 9.11 -13.53 -19.67
N ASP A 53 9.37 -13.50 -18.36
CA ASP A 53 10.66 -13.87 -17.81
C ASP A 53 10.68 -15.31 -17.27
N ASP A 54 11.77 -16.03 -17.54
CA ASP A 54 11.96 -17.37 -17.01
C ASP A 54 12.30 -17.34 -15.50
N PRO A 55 11.64 -18.19 -14.67
CA PRO A 55 11.96 -18.32 -13.26
C PRO A 55 13.33 -18.98 -13.10
N THR A 56 14.37 -18.20 -12.87
CA THR A 56 15.73 -18.76 -12.71
C THR A 56 16.06 -19.10 -11.26
N ALA A 57 16.99 -20.04 -11.06
CA ALA A 57 17.57 -20.36 -9.75
C ALA A 57 18.66 -19.37 -9.29
N GLY A 58 19.04 -18.40 -10.15
CA GLY A 58 20.09 -17.40 -9.93
C GLY A 58 19.54 -15.97 -9.77
N PRO A 59 20.33 -14.91 -10.05
CA PRO A 59 19.80 -13.55 -10.14
C PRO A 59 18.88 -13.45 -11.38
N GLY A 60 17.64 -13.93 -11.23
CA GLY A 60 16.60 -13.91 -12.26
C GLY A 60 16.04 -12.53 -12.53
N ALA A 61 14.86 -12.48 -13.16
CA ALA A 61 14.13 -11.25 -13.37
C ALA A 61 13.88 -10.53 -12.05
N ARG A 62 14.37 -9.30 -11.97
CA ARG A 62 14.22 -8.41 -10.82
C ARG A 62 13.48 -7.17 -11.27
N HIS A 63 12.42 -6.85 -10.54
CA HIS A 63 11.69 -5.60 -10.71
C HIS A 63 11.79 -4.78 -9.43
N VAL A 64 12.23 -3.53 -9.55
CA VAL A 64 12.32 -2.59 -8.42
C VAL A 64 11.18 -1.59 -8.54
N ALA A 65 10.28 -1.63 -7.56
CA ALA A 65 9.14 -0.72 -7.51
C ALA A 65 9.27 0.22 -6.30
N GLU A 66 8.97 1.50 -6.51
CA GLU A 66 8.82 2.45 -5.42
C GLU A 66 7.34 2.63 -5.11
N LEU A 67 6.91 2.19 -3.93
CA LEU A 67 5.55 2.38 -3.43
C LEU A 67 5.52 3.49 -2.40
N ARG A 68 4.58 4.43 -2.56
CA ARG A 68 4.38 5.54 -1.64
C ARG A 68 3.13 5.30 -0.81
N LEU A 69 3.32 5.09 0.48
CA LEU A 69 2.25 5.01 1.46
C LEU A 69 1.83 6.44 1.86
N PRO A 70 0.59 6.86 1.57
CA PRO A 70 0.05 8.15 2.01
C PRO A 70 0.13 8.30 3.53
N GLY A 71 0.76 9.38 3.99
CA GLY A 71 0.72 9.79 5.40
C GLY A 71 -0.51 10.66 5.69
N ARG A 72 -0.81 10.83 6.98
CA ARG A 72 -1.89 11.72 7.41
C ARG A 72 -1.57 13.16 6.98
N SER A 73 -2.50 13.80 6.29
CA SER A 73 -2.42 15.21 5.89
C SER A 73 -3.77 15.88 6.07
N LEU A 74 -3.83 17.20 5.86
CA LEU A 74 -5.08 17.98 5.98
C LEU A 74 -6.18 17.50 5.02
N THR A 75 -5.81 16.85 3.91
CA THR A 75 -6.73 16.49 2.82
C THR A 75 -6.74 15.00 2.50
N SER A 76 -5.94 14.18 3.20
CA SER A 76 -5.82 12.74 2.96
C SER A 76 -5.60 11.97 4.26
N ALA A 77 -6.32 10.86 4.40
CA ALA A 77 -6.12 9.92 5.49
C ALA A 77 -4.81 9.14 5.31
N ALA A 78 -4.26 8.63 6.40
CA ALA A 78 -3.06 7.80 6.35
C ALA A 78 -3.40 6.37 5.93
N VAL A 79 -2.54 5.74 5.14
CA VAL A 79 -2.49 4.28 5.05
C VAL A 79 -1.75 3.75 6.27
N THR A 80 -2.42 2.91 7.05
CA THR A 80 -1.91 2.39 8.34
C THR A 80 -1.20 1.05 8.18
N GLU A 81 -1.50 0.31 7.13
CA GLU A 81 -0.92 -1.00 6.86
C GLU A 81 -0.95 -1.29 5.36
N LEU A 82 0.16 -1.75 4.80
CA LEU A 82 0.25 -2.43 3.50
C LEU A 82 0.88 -3.80 3.73
N ARG A 83 0.29 -4.85 3.16
CA ARG A 83 0.75 -6.22 3.32
C ARG A 83 0.77 -6.97 1.98
N PHE A 84 1.83 -7.72 1.75
CA PHE A 84 1.91 -8.69 0.66
C PHE A 84 1.64 -10.09 1.20
N ILE A 85 0.63 -10.76 0.65
CA ILE A 85 0.20 -12.10 1.08
C ILE A 85 -0.03 -13.01 -0.12
N THR A 86 0.10 -14.31 0.11
CA THR A 86 -0.38 -15.31 -0.83
C THR A 86 -1.74 -15.81 -0.38
N ARG A 87 -2.71 -15.87 -1.30
CA ARG A 87 -4.00 -16.52 -1.10
C ARG A 87 -4.32 -17.33 -2.33
N GLU A 88 -4.69 -18.59 -2.16
CA GLU A 88 -5.09 -19.49 -3.27
C GLU A 88 -4.02 -19.57 -4.37
N GLY A 89 -2.73 -19.56 -4.00
CA GLY A 89 -1.60 -19.62 -4.94
C GLY A 89 -1.31 -18.30 -5.67
N VAL A 90 -1.98 -17.22 -5.33
CA VAL A 90 -1.89 -15.93 -6.01
C VAL A 90 -1.33 -14.85 -5.07
N ALA A 91 -0.45 -14.00 -5.59
CA ALA A 91 0.09 -12.84 -4.89
C ALA A 91 -0.95 -11.73 -4.80
N LEU A 92 -1.25 -11.28 -3.58
CA LEU A 92 -2.14 -10.17 -3.29
C LEU A 92 -1.41 -9.08 -2.49
N ALA A 93 -1.76 -7.82 -2.78
CA ALA A 93 -1.49 -6.70 -1.89
C ALA A 93 -2.78 -6.33 -1.15
N ALA A 94 -2.70 -6.16 0.17
CA ALA A 94 -3.81 -5.70 1.00
C ALA A 94 -3.39 -4.46 1.78
N TRP A 95 -4.23 -3.43 1.80
CA TRP A 95 -3.94 -2.19 2.51
C TRP A 95 -5.12 -1.73 3.37
N ARG A 96 -4.83 -0.90 4.37
CA ARG A 96 -5.84 -0.27 5.24
C ARG A 96 -5.61 1.24 5.28
N VAL A 97 -6.67 2.00 5.09
CA VAL A 97 -6.70 3.45 5.26
C VAL A 97 -7.33 3.75 6.61
N GLY A 98 -6.64 4.48 7.49
CA GLY A 98 -7.13 4.79 8.84
C GLY A 98 -7.60 3.54 9.61
N ASP A 99 -8.83 3.61 10.12
CA ASP A 99 -9.57 2.53 10.80
C ASP A 99 -10.62 1.86 9.88
N ASP A 100 -10.61 2.19 8.58
CA ASP A 100 -11.56 1.68 7.61
C ASP A 100 -11.30 0.21 7.22
N ALA A 101 -12.18 -0.32 6.36
CA ALA A 101 -12.07 -1.66 5.82
C ALA A 101 -10.74 -1.88 5.08
N ARG A 102 -10.29 -3.14 5.10
CA ARG A 102 -9.09 -3.55 4.37
C ARG A 102 -9.45 -3.77 2.90
N SER A 103 -8.81 -2.99 2.03
CA SER A 103 -8.85 -3.18 0.58
C SER A 103 -7.78 -4.18 0.15
N HIS A 104 -7.97 -4.81 -1.02
CA HIS A 104 -7.03 -5.78 -1.57
C HIS A 104 -7.05 -5.78 -3.09
N THR A 105 -5.92 -6.11 -3.70
CA THR A 105 -5.77 -6.25 -5.15
C THR A 105 -4.83 -7.41 -5.49
N ARG A 106 -5.01 -7.96 -6.69
CA ARG A 106 -4.19 -9.05 -7.22
C ARG A 106 -2.95 -8.48 -7.89
N LEU A 107 -1.78 -8.97 -7.52
CA LEU A 107 -0.50 -8.54 -8.09
C LEU A 107 -0.03 -9.44 -9.21
N ALA A 108 -0.04 -10.76 -9.00
CA ALA A 108 0.49 -11.71 -9.96
C ALA A 108 -0.19 -13.07 -9.79
N GLY A 109 -0.19 -13.88 -10.86
CA GLY A 109 -0.75 -15.23 -10.86
C GLY A 109 0.06 -16.29 -10.11
N VAL A 110 1.15 -15.89 -9.44
CA VAL A 110 2.07 -16.77 -8.71
C VAL A 110 2.09 -16.40 -7.23
N PRO A 111 2.46 -17.30 -6.32
CA PRO A 111 2.54 -16.99 -4.90
C PRO A 111 3.66 -15.98 -4.61
N VAL A 112 3.46 -15.15 -3.58
CA VAL A 112 4.48 -14.22 -3.06
C VAL A 112 5.04 -14.70 -1.72
N ARG A 113 6.38 -14.67 -1.61
CA ARG A 113 7.15 -14.95 -0.40
C ARG A 113 8.05 -13.76 -0.08
N THR A 114 8.42 -13.62 1.18
CA THR A 114 9.40 -12.61 1.58
C THR A 114 10.75 -13.26 1.82
N VAL A 115 11.80 -12.49 1.58
CA VAL A 115 13.15 -12.86 2.02
C VAL A 115 13.16 -12.80 3.55
N GLY A 116 12.88 -13.93 4.20
CA GLY A 116 12.70 -14.03 5.66
C GLY A 116 11.50 -14.87 6.11
N GLY A 117 10.65 -15.33 5.20
CA GLY A 117 9.59 -16.32 5.47
C GLY A 117 8.30 -15.80 6.12
N GLY A 118 8.26 -14.54 6.56
CA GLY A 118 7.05 -13.89 7.10
C GLY A 118 6.26 -13.08 6.06
N PRO A 119 5.05 -12.58 6.36
CA PRO A 119 4.36 -11.62 5.49
C PRO A 119 5.05 -10.25 5.54
N LEU A 120 5.33 -9.63 4.39
CA LEU A 120 5.93 -8.29 4.34
C LEU A 120 4.83 -7.29 4.67
N THR A 121 4.97 -6.63 5.81
CA THR A 121 4.04 -5.60 6.28
C THR A 121 4.78 -4.28 6.42
N ILE A 122 4.24 -3.23 5.81
CA ILE A 122 4.76 -1.86 5.89
C ILE A 122 3.69 -1.02 6.60
N ARG A 123 4.09 -0.32 7.65
CA ARG A 123 3.19 0.55 8.44
C ARG A 123 3.65 2.00 8.44
N GLU A 124 4.93 2.23 8.17
CA GLU A 124 5.47 3.58 8.10
C GLU A 124 4.95 4.27 6.84
N PRO A 125 4.46 5.51 6.91
CA PRO A 125 4.15 6.29 5.73
C PRO A 125 5.44 6.76 5.03
N GLY A 126 5.36 7.01 3.73
CA GLY A 126 6.50 7.47 2.93
C GLY A 126 6.76 6.62 1.69
N SER A 127 7.91 6.82 1.07
CA SER A 127 8.36 6.02 -0.07
C SER A 127 9.10 4.77 0.41
N HIS A 128 8.70 3.63 -0.13
CA HIS A 128 9.29 2.32 0.15
C HIS A 128 9.71 1.69 -1.16
N ARG A 129 11.01 1.45 -1.30
CA ARG A 129 11.53 0.69 -2.44
C ARG A 129 11.44 -0.78 -2.14
N LEU A 130 10.75 -1.50 -3.02
CA LEU A 130 10.57 -2.94 -2.96
C LEU A 130 11.26 -3.56 -4.15
N VAL A 131 11.93 -4.68 -3.92
CA VAL A 131 12.51 -5.50 -4.97
C VAL A 131 11.70 -6.78 -5.03
N PHE A 132 11.14 -7.04 -6.20
CA PHE A 132 10.47 -8.27 -6.56
C PHE A 132 11.43 -9.10 -7.41
N GLU A 133 11.58 -10.37 -7.07
CA GLU A 133 12.43 -11.31 -7.81
C GLU A 133 11.60 -12.54 -8.15
N LEU A 134 11.59 -12.96 -9.42
CA LEU A 134 10.97 -14.22 -9.80
C LEU A 134 11.97 -15.36 -9.62
N ARG A 135 11.63 -16.33 -8.76
CA ARG A 135 12.47 -17.49 -8.46
C ARG A 135 11.73 -18.78 -8.76
N SER A 136 12.47 -19.82 -9.11
CA SER A 136 11.93 -21.18 -9.11
C SER A 136 12.18 -21.82 -7.74
N GLU A 137 11.12 -22.14 -7.00
CA GLU A 137 11.19 -22.94 -5.78
C GLU A 137 10.48 -24.27 -6.02
N SER A 138 11.18 -25.39 -5.82
CA SER A 138 10.63 -26.73 -6.06
C SER A 138 10.05 -26.95 -7.47
N GLY A 139 10.53 -26.21 -8.47
CA GLY A 139 10.03 -26.26 -9.84
C GLY A 139 8.83 -25.36 -10.13
N GLU A 140 8.32 -24.62 -9.14
CA GLU A 140 7.22 -23.67 -9.30
C GLU A 140 7.72 -22.22 -9.25
N PRO A 141 7.17 -21.31 -10.06
CA PRO A 141 7.52 -19.89 -10.00
C PRO A 141 6.96 -19.26 -8.72
N VAL A 142 7.83 -18.62 -7.94
CA VAL A 142 7.49 -17.91 -6.71
C VAL A 142 8.05 -16.49 -6.78
N LEU A 143 7.18 -15.51 -6.52
CA LEU A 143 7.57 -14.12 -6.46
C LEU A 143 8.16 -13.81 -5.07
N THR A 144 9.41 -13.41 -5.01
CA THR A 144 10.07 -13.04 -3.76
C THR A 144 10.09 -11.53 -3.61
N VAL A 145 9.63 -10.99 -2.49
CA VAL A 145 9.66 -9.54 -2.20
C VAL A 145 10.58 -9.21 -1.03
N LYS A 146 11.35 -8.13 -1.17
CA LYS A 146 12.17 -7.55 -0.10
C LYS A 146 12.12 -6.03 -0.12
N ARG A 147 12.26 -5.40 1.05
CA ARG A 147 12.40 -3.93 1.16
C ARG A 147 13.87 -3.55 0.95
N LEU A 148 14.12 -2.62 0.04
CA LEU A 148 15.44 -2.03 -0.19
C LEU A 148 15.61 -0.84 0.78
N GLY A 149 16.60 -0.91 1.68
CA GLY A 149 16.89 0.16 2.66
C GLY A 149 16.20 0.02 4.03
N GLY A 150 15.82 -1.19 4.43
CA GLY A 150 15.34 -1.49 5.79
C GLY A 150 16.44 -1.94 6.76
N GLU A 151 17.69 -2.01 6.33
CA GLU A 151 18.83 -2.40 7.16
C GLU A 151 19.71 -1.17 7.41
N ARG A 152 19.88 -0.89 8.71
CA ARG A 152 20.73 0.11 9.35
C ARG A 152 21.90 0.63 8.52
N ASP A 153 21.90 1.94 8.30
CA ASP A 153 23.12 2.74 8.38
C ASP A 153 23.01 3.53 9.70
N ALA A 154 24.01 3.36 10.58
CA ALA A 154 24.14 3.78 12.00
C ALA A 154 23.68 2.77 13.09
#